data_AF-A0A1G6HHI6-F1
#
_entry.id   AF-A0A1G6HHI6-F1
#
_cell.length_a   1.000
_cell.length_b   1.000
_cell.length_c   1.000
_cell.angle_alpha   90.00
_cell.angle_beta   90.00
_cell.angle_gamma   90.00
#
_symmetry.space_group_name_H-M   'P 1'
#
loop_
_entity.id
_entity.type
_entity.pdbx_description
1 polymer ?
#
loop_
_entity_poly.entity_id
_entity_poly.type
_entity_poly.pdbx_seq_one_letter_code
_entity_poly.pdbx_strand_id
1 'polypeptide(L)'
;MNVDELIKDLSQRGKRWTARKTPQSELDEEGQKALLGVVFTQTDIELRANPPTASAPPAGAVTFDPAVDWRNKGGNHVTSVKDQKYCGSCVSFGCTALVESMASIELGALLDLSEADSHFNSAHGPSCGGWNTPACLEEIRLRGVVKDAALPYMSAFDNPPVIDPTTSLWKPYVRPTPDRAANQVSIDSHDLVVDINARKQYLSKVGPAAACFDVYEDFYAYSGGVYEHVSGVFRGGHCVEVIGYSEAEQCWIAKNSWGTAWGDGGFFKIGYGQCNFDVYAFATAKGVKLPAGLSWRGWESLGGVLTSSPAAVSWDQNRIDVVARGTDTAVWHRWWDGTGWRGWESLGGSCQSAPAICSWAPGRLDIFTVGTDHRLWHRWFQGGWSNWESLGGLLSSAPAAVSWGPNRIDVFARGMDSAMWHLWWDGGAWRGWESLGGILDSAPAVASWAQNRLDTFVKGTDSQLYHKWWDGGAWRGWENLGGYLGGDPSAVSWDAGRIDVFYPGQGFSLRHRWWDGSGWRGEEDLGGQLASGTGVSSWAPQRLDVFAEGMDSALYHKWYA
;
A
#
# COMPACT_ATOMS: atom_id res chain seq x y z
N MET A 1 12.65 33.99 -7.38
CA MET A 1 12.69 34.37 -5.94
C MET A 1 14.00 33.92 -5.31
N ASN A 2 14.56 34.66 -4.34
CA ASN A 2 15.72 34.21 -3.57
C ASN A 2 15.28 33.40 -2.34
N VAL A 3 15.46 32.08 -2.36
CA VAL A 3 15.03 31.18 -1.27
C VAL A 3 15.79 31.44 0.03
N ASP A 4 17.06 31.85 -0.04
CA ASP A 4 17.87 32.10 1.14
C ASP A 4 17.42 33.37 1.89
N GLU A 5 16.83 34.33 1.17
CA GLU A 5 16.16 35.50 1.76
C GLU A 5 14.80 35.13 2.37
N LEU A 6 14.00 34.30 1.68
CA LEU A 6 12.73 33.81 2.20
C LEU A 6 12.92 33.05 3.53
N ILE A 7 13.91 32.18 3.62
CA ILE A 7 14.22 31.44 4.87
C ILE A 7 14.49 32.41 6.03
N LYS A 8 15.28 33.47 5.79
CA LYS A 8 15.56 34.49 6.80
C LYS A 8 14.31 35.25 7.20
N ASP A 9 13.47 35.64 6.23
CA ASP A 9 12.23 36.38 6.47
C ASP A 9 11.23 35.56 7.28
N LEU A 10 11.02 34.28 6.94
CA LEU A 10 10.16 33.37 7.69
C LEU A 10 10.60 33.22 9.15
N SER A 11 11.92 33.05 9.37
CA SER A 11 12.49 32.94 10.71
C SER A 11 12.32 34.22 11.52
N GLN A 12 12.62 35.38 10.93
CA GLN A 12 12.49 36.68 11.59
C GLN A 12 11.04 37.03 11.94
N ARG A 13 10.09 36.65 11.08
CA ARG A 13 8.65 36.88 11.30
C ARG A 13 7.98 35.82 12.16
N GLY A 14 8.71 34.80 12.63
CA GLY A 14 8.16 33.73 13.46
C GLY A 14 7.04 32.95 12.76
N LYS A 15 7.17 32.71 11.45
CA LYS A 15 6.16 32.02 10.67
C LYS A 15 6.10 30.53 11.00
N ARG A 16 4.90 29.94 10.84
CA ARG A 16 4.58 28.55 11.22
C ARG A 16 5.01 27.53 10.18
N TRP A 17 5.78 27.94 9.17
CA TRP A 17 6.28 27.09 8.10
C TRP A 17 7.72 27.42 7.74
N THR A 18 8.37 26.47 7.07
CA THR A 18 9.78 26.52 6.70
C THR A 18 9.94 26.35 5.20
N ALA A 19 10.92 27.04 4.63
CA ALA A 19 11.27 26.94 3.23
C ALA A 19 12.63 26.25 3.04
N ARG A 20 12.82 25.61 1.88
CA ARG A 20 14.11 25.11 1.40
C ARG A 20 14.17 25.21 -0.12
N LYS A 21 15.37 25.07 -0.70
CA LYS A 21 15.49 24.86 -2.15
C LYS A 21 14.90 23.49 -2.48
N THR A 22 13.84 23.49 -3.28
CA THR A 22 13.17 22.31 -3.81
C THR A 22 13.40 22.23 -5.32
N PRO A 23 13.21 21.05 -5.95
CA PRO A 23 13.27 20.94 -7.40
C PRO A 23 12.38 21.97 -8.13
N GLN A 24 11.21 22.28 -7.56
CA GLN A 24 10.23 23.22 -8.12
C GLN A 24 10.67 24.68 -7.97
N SER A 25 11.31 25.03 -6.86
CA SER A 25 11.85 26.39 -6.65
C SER A 25 13.03 26.71 -7.57
N GLU A 26 13.69 25.69 -8.10
CA GLU A 26 14.85 25.80 -8.99
C GLU A 26 14.48 25.81 -10.47
N LEU A 27 13.22 25.52 -10.82
CA LEU A 27 12.71 25.67 -12.18
C LEU A 27 12.72 27.14 -12.60
N ASP A 28 12.87 27.35 -13.91
CA ASP A 28 12.61 28.66 -14.52
C ASP A 28 11.11 29.00 -14.49
N GLU A 29 10.77 30.22 -14.89
CA GLU A 29 9.39 30.72 -14.81
C GLU A 29 8.42 29.89 -15.66
N GLU A 30 8.85 29.41 -16.84
CA GLU A 30 8.04 28.55 -17.70
C GLU A 30 7.82 27.18 -17.06
N GLY A 31 8.86 26.56 -16.49
CA GLY A 31 8.78 25.30 -15.78
C GLY A 31 7.86 25.37 -14.55
N GLN A 32 7.96 26.46 -13.77
CA GLN A 32 7.06 26.71 -12.64
C GLN A 32 5.61 26.85 -13.09
N LYS A 33 5.37 27.66 -14.13
CA LYS A 33 4.01 27.87 -14.67
C LYS A 33 3.43 26.57 -15.24
N ALA A 34 4.25 25.71 -15.84
CA ALA A 34 3.81 24.43 -16.39
C ALA A 34 3.26 23.47 -15.33
N LEU A 35 3.59 23.64 -14.05
CA LEU A 35 3.02 22.85 -12.94
C LEU A 35 1.57 23.23 -12.63
N LEU A 36 1.11 24.41 -13.06
CA LEU A 36 -0.14 25.03 -12.64
C LEU A 36 -1.22 24.79 -13.70
N GLY A 37 -1.96 23.69 -13.51
CA GLY A 37 -2.90 23.17 -14.49
C GLY A 37 -4.39 23.41 -14.20
N VAL A 38 -4.74 24.34 -13.31
CA VAL A 38 -6.16 24.62 -13.03
C VAL A 38 -6.73 25.62 -14.01
N VAL A 39 -7.80 25.20 -14.69
CA VAL A 39 -8.69 26.06 -15.46
C VAL A 39 -9.86 26.43 -14.55
N PHE A 40 -9.87 27.65 -14.03
CA PHE A 40 -10.96 28.14 -13.20
C PHE A 40 -12.27 28.23 -13.99
N THR A 41 -13.33 27.62 -13.45
CA THR A 41 -14.67 27.66 -14.02
C THR A 41 -15.34 29.01 -13.75
N GLN A 42 -16.47 29.27 -14.41
CA GLN A 42 -17.29 30.44 -14.12
C GLN A 42 -17.73 30.48 -12.63
N THR A 43 -18.05 29.32 -12.05
CA THR A 43 -18.39 29.21 -10.62
C THR A 43 -17.21 29.56 -9.73
N ASP A 44 -15.98 29.18 -10.09
CA ASP A 44 -14.79 29.54 -9.32
C ASP A 44 -14.55 31.05 -9.34
N ILE A 45 -14.78 31.70 -10.49
CA ILE A 45 -14.68 33.16 -10.64
C ILE A 45 -15.73 33.84 -9.75
N GLU A 46 -16.95 33.32 -9.70
CA GLU A 46 -18.02 33.83 -8.84
C GLU A 46 -17.73 33.66 -7.36
N LEU A 47 -17.21 32.50 -6.95
CA LEU A 47 -16.76 32.23 -5.57
C LEU A 47 -15.60 33.15 -5.18
N ARG A 48 -14.64 33.40 -6.09
CA ARG A 48 -13.55 34.34 -5.83
C ARG A 48 -14.04 35.78 -5.67
N ALA A 49 -15.04 36.18 -6.46
CA ALA A 49 -15.64 37.51 -6.36
C ALA A 49 -16.51 37.67 -5.10
N ASN A 50 -17.17 36.59 -4.67
CA ASN A 50 -18.02 36.57 -3.47
C ASN A 50 -17.69 35.34 -2.62
N PRO A 51 -16.61 35.39 -1.81
CA PRO A 51 -16.17 34.25 -1.01
C PRO A 51 -17.26 33.76 -0.06
N PRO A 52 -17.47 32.43 0.05
CA PRO A 52 -18.48 31.87 0.92
C PRO A 52 -18.15 32.18 2.39
N THR A 53 -19.13 32.73 3.11
CA THR A 53 -19.04 32.90 4.55
C THR A 53 -19.41 31.60 5.25
N ALA A 54 -18.64 31.23 6.28
CA ALA A 54 -18.98 30.08 7.12
C ALA A 54 -20.41 30.22 7.67
N SER A 55 -21.27 29.25 7.40
CA SER A 55 -22.57 29.21 8.04
C SER A 55 -22.41 29.08 9.56
N ALA A 56 -23.29 29.77 10.31
CA ALA A 56 -23.33 29.59 11.76
C ALA A 56 -23.56 28.10 12.05
N PRO A 57 -22.73 27.44 12.88
CA PRO A 57 -22.95 26.04 13.21
C PRO A 57 -24.38 25.90 13.76
N PRO A 58 -25.15 24.89 13.32
CA PRO A 58 -26.51 24.71 13.81
C PRO A 58 -26.48 24.68 15.35
N ALA A 59 -27.51 25.27 15.97
CA ALA A 59 -27.62 25.36 17.43
C ALA A 59 -27.63 23.95 18.05
N GLY A 60 -26.45 23.47 18.44
CA GLY A 60 -26.22 22.11 18.93
C GLY A 60 -25.07 21.39 18.21
N ALA A 61 -23.87 21.57 18.76
CA ALA A 61 -22.62 20.82 18.55
C ALA A 61 -21.97 20.85 17.14
N VAL A 62 -20.68 21.21 17.13
CA VAL A 62 -19.75 20.90 16.05
C VAL A 62 -19.76 19.39 15.85
N THR A 63 -20.23 18.90 14.69
CA THR A 63 -20.39 17.46 14.42
C THR A 63 -19.22 16.86 13.61
N PHE A 64 -18.02 17.41 13.81
CA PHE A 64 -16.80 16.99 13.12
C PHE A 64 -15.63 16.90 14.11
N ASP A 65 -14.66 16.03 13.81
CA ASP A 65 -13.55 15.71 14.71
C ASP A 65 -12.60 16.91 14.88
N PRO A 66 -11.87 17.05 16.00
CA PRO A 66 -10.92 18.17 16.19
C PRO A 66 -9.73 18.13 15.22
N ALA A 67 -9.43 16.96 14.65
CA ALA A 67 -8.44 16.79 13.59
C ALA A 67 -8.78 15.52 12.79
N VAL A 68 -8.45 15.55 11.50
CA VAL A 68 -8.59 14.43 10.58
C VAL A 68 -7.32 14.34 9.76
N ASP A 69 -6.80 13.15 9.58
CA ASP A 69 -5.78 12.83 8.59
C ASP A 69 -6.06 11.41 8.07
N TRP A 70 -6.43 11.29 6.80
CA TRP A 70 -6.83 10.01 6.22
C TRP A 70 -5.67 9.02 6.03
N ARG A 71 -4.44 9.43 6.38
CA ARG A 71 -3.29 8.51 6.50
C ARG A 71 -3.32 7.66 7.78
N ASN A 72 -4.11 8.05 8.78
CA ASN A 72 -4.19 7.38 10.08
C ASN A 72 -5.61 7.34 10.67
N LYS A 73 -6.64 7.43 9.84
CA LYS A 73 -8.06 7.36 10.25
C LYS A 73 -8.64 5.98 9.91
N GLY A 74 -8.46 5.03 10.82
CA GLY A 74 -8.91 3.64 10.61
C GLY A 74 -8.02 2.83 9.65
N GLY A 75 -6.84 3.36 9.33
CA GLY A 75 -5.90 2.83 8.33
C GLY A 75 -5.24 3.97 7.57
N ASN A 76 -4.34 3.62 6.64
CA ASN A 76 -3.88 4.57 5.61
C ASN A 76 -4.75 4.43 4.37
N HIS A 77 -5.54 5.45 4.08
CA HIS A 77 -6.40 5.49 2.91
C HIS A 77 -5.81 6.32 1.75
N VAL A 78 -4.62 6.88 1.92
CA VAL A 78 -4.00 7.78 0.96
C VAL A 78 -2.80 7.08 0.30
N THR A 79 -2.83 6.97 -1.03
CA THR A 79 -1.77 6.34 -1.83
C THR A 79 -0.48 7.17 -1.84
N SER A 80 0.63 6.59 -2.32
CA SER A 80 1.92 7.28 -2.41
C SER A 80 1.85 8.57 -3.24
N VAL A 81 2.69 9.54 -2.89
CA VAL A 81 2.87 10.77 -3.69
C VAL A 81 3.49 10.45 -5.04
N LYS A 82 2.87 10.98 -6.11
CA LYS A 82 3.35 10.91 -7.49
C LYS A 82 3.86 12.28 -7.96
N ASP A 83 4.47 12.32 -9.14
CA ASP A 83 5.09 13.50 -9.72
C ASP A 83 4.56 13.76 -11.14
N GLN A 84 3.85 14.87 -11.31
CA GLN A 84 3.27 15.32 -12.58
C GLN A 84 4.31 15.83 -13.59
N LYS A 85 5.59 15.94 -13.19
CA LYS A 85 6.69 16.48 -13.98
C LYS A 85 6.35 17.88 -14.51
N TYR A 86 6.54 18.14 -15.80
CA TYR A 86 6.44 19.47 -16.41
C TYR A 86 5.09 19.71 -17.08
N CYS A 87 4.02 19.04 -16.64
CA CYS A 87 2.71 19.13 -17.27
C CYS A 87 1.67 19.72 -16.33
N GLY A 88 0.76 20.53 -16.87
CA GLY A 88 -0.38 21.13 -16.17
C GLY A 88 -1.48 20.10 -15.85
N SER A 89 -1.12 18.95 -15.30
CA SER A 89 -2.01 17.81 -15.09
C SER A 89 -2.50 17.66 -13.65
N CYS A 90 -2.17 18.61 -12.77
CA CYS A 90 -2.51 18.60 -11.35
C CYS A 90 -3.97 18.23 -11.02
N VAL A 91 -4.94 18.65 -11.84
CA VAL A 91 -6.35 18.30 -11.66
C VAL A 91 -6.60 16.81 -11.83
N SER A 92 -6.00 16.18 -12.85
CA SER A 92 -6.08 14.74 -13.05
C SER A 92 -5.42 13.99 -11.90
N PHE A 93 -4.31 14.48 -11.36
CA PHE A 93 -3.68 13.91 -10.16
C PHE A 93 -4.58 14.03 -8.93
N GLY A 94 -5.13 15.21 -8.65
CA GLY A 94 -6.01 15.42 -7.50
C GLY A 94 -7.30 14.60 -7.56
N CYS A 95 -7.95 14.54 -8.73
CA CYS A 95 -9.18 13.75 -8.91
C CYS A 95 -8.92 12.24 -8.89
N THR A 96 -7.81 11.79 -9.48
CA THR A 96 -7.44 10.37 -9.49
C THR A 96 -7.10 9.90 -8.07
N ALA A 97 -6.27 10.66 -7.34
CA ALA A 97 -5.95 10.39 -5.94
C ALA A 97 -7.20 10.35 -5.05
N LEU A 98 -8.15 11.27 -5.25
CA LEU A 98 -9.46 11.24 -4.58
C LEU A 98 -10.18 9.90 -4.80
N VAL A 99 -10.25 9.42 -6.06
CA VAL A 99 -10.93 8.15 -6.34
C VAL A 99 -10.18 6.95 -5.76
N GLU A 100 -8.84 6.97 -5.75
CA GLU A 100 -8.03 5.96 -5.06
C GLU A 100 -8.35 5.91 -3.56
N SER A 101 -8.40 7.07 -2.91
CA SER A 101 -8.71 7.16 -1.48
C SER A 101 -10.13 6.68 -1.17
N MET A 102 -11.10 7.08 -1.98
CA MET A 102 -12.47 6.61 -1.82
C MET A 102 -12.60 5.10 -2.10
N ALA A 103 -11.81 4.52 -2.99
CA ALA A 103 -11.79 3.07 -3.22
C ALA A 103 -11.28 2.32 -1.98
N SER A 104 -10.27 2.88 -1.31
CA SER A 104 -9.75 2.34 -0.05
C SER A 104 -10.80 2.42 1.06
N ILE A 105 -11.49 3.55 1.18
CA ILE A 105 -12.50 3.78 2.23
C ILE A 105 -13.76 2.94 2.00
N GLU A 106 -14.29 2.93 0.78
CA GLU A 106 -15.58 2.30 0.48
C GLU A 106 -15.45 0.78 0.29
N LEU A 107 -14.31 0.31 -0.23
CA LEU A 107 -14.14 -1.07 -0.70
C LEU A 107 -12.90 -1.78 -0.10
N GLY A 108 -12.08 -1.08 0.68
CA GLY A 108 -10.81 -1.64 1.16
C GLY A 108 -9.78 -1.89 0.06
N ALA A 109 -9.90 -1.20 -1.08
CA ALA A 109 -9.04 -1.36 -2.24
C ALA A 109 -8.11 -0.15 -2.40
N LEU A 110 -6.83 -0.32 -2.08
CA LEU A 110 -5.79 0.64 -2.46
C LEU A 110 -5.48 0.44 -3.95
N LEU A 111 -5.83 1.43 -4.75
CA LEU A 111 -5.64 1.42 -6.19
C LEU A 111 -4.49 2.33 -6.57
N ASP A 112 -3.75 1.95 -7.60
CA ASP A 112 -2.82 2.84 -8.32
C ASP A 112 -3.42 3.11 -9.69
N LEU A 113 -4.09 4.26 -9.84
CA LEU A 113 -4.83 4.67 -11.03
C LEU A 113 -3.98 5.57 -11.93
N SER A 114 -4.24 5.51 -13.24
CA SER A 114 -3.46 6.20 -14.25
C SER A 114 -3.90 7.65 -14.41
N GLU A 115 -3.09 8.58 -13.92
CA GLU A 115 -3.29 10.01 -14.21
C GLU A 115 -3.10 10.30 -15.70
N ALA A 116 -2.28 9.53 -16.41
CA ALA A 116 -2.09 9.69 -17.85
C ALA A 116 -3.33 9.30 -18.64
N ASP A 117 -4.04 8.26 -18.20
CA ASP A 117 -5.32 7.91 -18.79
C ASP A 117 -6.38 8.97 -18.51
N SER A 118 -6.47 9.39 -17.25
CA SER A 118 -7.36 10.48 -16.82
C SER A 118 -7.09 11.75 -17.61
N HIS A 119 -5.83 12.11 -17.86
CA HIS A 119 -5.47 13.37 -18.51
C HIS A 119 -5.43 13.28 -20.03
N PHE A 120 -4.65 12.36 -20.59
CA PHE A 120 -4.30 12.36 -22.02
C PHE A 120 -5.26 11.54 -22.89
N ASN A 121 -5.88 10.49 -22.33
CA ASN A 121 -6.80 9.59 -23.05
C ASN A 121 -8.28 9.80 -22.67
N SER A 122 -8.62 10.92 -22.04
CA SER A 122 -9.99 11.34 -21.72
C SER A 122 -10.47 12.47 -22.63
N ALA A 123 -11.64 13.05 -22.32
CA ALA A 123 -12.13 14.25 -22.99
C ALA A 123 -11.23 15.49 -22.79
N HIS A 124 -10.35 15.52 -21.79
CA HIS A 124 -9.33 16.58 -21.69
C HIS A 124 -8.37 16.54 -22.89
N GLY A 125 -7.90 15.33 -23.19
CA GLY A 125 -7.05 15.06 -24.33
C GLY A 125 -5.56 15.26 -24.08
N PRO A 126 -4.74 14.93 -25.09
CA PRO A 126 -3.30 14.76 -24.94
C PRO A 126 -2.59 16.11 -25.08
N SER A 127 -2.65 16.91 -24.02
CA SER A 127 -1.97 18.19 -23.88
C SER A 127 -1.61 18.45 -22.42
N CYS A 128 -0.97 19.57 -22.13
CA CYS A 128 -0.75 20.09 -20.77
C CYS A 128 -1.52 21.38 -20.49
N GLY A 129 -2.65 21.59 -21.19
CA GLY A 129 -3.44 22.83 -21.15
C GLY A 129 -4.23 23.08 -19.86
N GLY A 130 -4.23 22.12 -18.92
CA GLY A 130 -4.96 22.22 -17.67
C GLY A 130 -6.43 21.81 -17.76
N TRP A 131 -7.05 21.55 -16.60
CA TRP A 131 -8.43 21.06 -16.51
C TRP A 131 -9.18 21.65 -15.32
N ASN A 132 -10.39 21.16 -15.03
CA ASN A 132 -11.16 21.51 -13.84
C ASN A 132 -11.75 20.26 -13.16
N THR A 133 -11.93 20.32 -11.84
CA THR A 133 -12.33 19.15 -11.04
C THR A 133 -13.73 18.61 -11.42
N PRO A 134 -14.76 19.42 -11.71
CA PRO A 134 -16.06 18.88 -12.13
C PRO A 134 -15.99 18.07 -13.42
N ALA A 135 -15.30 18.58 -14.45
CA ALA A 135 -15.17 17.88 -15.72
C ALA A 135 -14.32 16.61 -15.60
N CYS A 136 -13.25 16.64 -14.78
CA CYS A 136 -12.42 15.47 -14.54
C CYS A 136 -13.19 14.34 -13.83
N LEU A 137 -13.91 14.67 -12.76
CA LEU A 137 -14.70 13.68 -12.02
C LEU A 137 -15.90 13.17 -12.83
N GLU A 138 -16.51 14.01 -13.67
CA GLU A 138 -17.57 13.58 -14.58
C GLU A 138 -17.06 12.60 -15.64
N GLU A 139 -15.86 12.82 -16.19
CA GLU A 139 -15.21 11.85 -17.06
C GLU A 139 -14.90 10.54 -16.35
N ILE A 140 -14.41 10.58 -15.10
CA ILE A 140 -14.21 9.36 -14.31
C ILE A 140 -15.54 8.64 -14.03
N ARG A 141 -16.63 9.38 -13.77
CA ARG A 141 -17.97 8.82 -13.56
C ARG A 141 -18.50 8.10 -14.81
N LEU A 142 -18.36 8.73 -15.99
CA LEU A 142 -18.92 8.24 -17.25
C LEU A 142 -18.04 7.20 -17.96
N ARG A 143 -16.73 7.47 -18.06
CA ARG A 143 -15.76 6.68 -18.81
C ARG A 143 -14.95 5.75 -17.91
N GLY A 144 -14.76 6.13 -16.65
CA GLY A 144 -13.82 5.49 -15.74
C GLY A 144 -12.36 5.88 -16.03
N VAL A 145 -11.48 5.43 -15.14
CA VAL A 145 -10.02 5.55 -15.24
C VAL A 145 -9.40 4.18 -14.99
N VAL A 146 -8.36 3.82 -15.75
CA VAL A 146 -7.67 2.52 -15.58
C VAL A 146 -6.56 2.60 -14.52
N LYS A 147 -5.96 1.44 -14.18
CA LYS A 147 -4.74 1.37 -13.37
C LYS A 147 -3.54 2.02 -14.05
N ASP A 148 -2.60 2.57 -13.28
CA ASP A 148 -1.34 3.16 -13.79
C ASP A 148 -0.58 2.16 -14.68
N ALA A 149 -0.53 0.88 -14.31
CA ALA A 149 0.12 -0.16 -15.10
C ALA A 149 -0.37 -0.27 -16.56
N ALA A 150 -1.62 0.10 -16.86
CA ALA A 150 -2.15 0.07 -18.22
C ALA A 150 -1.71 1.29 -19.06
N LEU A 151 -1.40 2.42 -18.41
CA LEU A 151 -0.82 3.59 -19.05
C LEU A 151 -0.01 4.42 -18.04
N PRO A 152 1.25 4.07 -17.77
CA PRO A 152 2.03 4.76 -16.75
C PRO A 152 2.34 6.18 -17.16
N TYR A 153 2.28 7.13 -16.22
CA TYR A 153 2.39 8.57 -16.52
C TYR A 153 3.64 8.94 -17.35
N MET A 154 4.80 8.41 -16.95
CA MET A 154 6.09 8.68 -17.59
C MET A 154 6.24 8.06 -18.99
N SER A 155 5.39 7.10 -19.34
CA SER A 155 5.49 6.32 -20.58
C SER A 155 4.27 6.49 -21.49
N ALA A 156 3.43 7.50 -21.21
CA ALA A 156 2.22 7.76 -21.96
C ALA A 156 2.48 8.11 -23.44
N PHE A 157 3.72 8.45 -23.80
CA PHE A 157 4.13 8.85 -25.15
C PHE A 157 5.38 8.07 -25.58
N ASP A 158 5.41 7.58 -26.83
CA ASP A 158 6.58 6.88 -27.39
C ASP A 158 7.75 7.82 -27.71
N ASN A 159 7.44 9.04 -28.18
CA ASN A 159 8.37 10.11 -28.49
C ASN A 159 7.66 11.45 -28.24
N PRO A 160 7.69 12.00 -27.01
CA PRO A 160 6.99 13.25 -26.72
C PRO A 160 7.63 14.39 -27.55
N PRO A 161 6.86 15.12 -28.38
CA PRO A 161 7.39 16.31 -29.03
C PRO A 161 7.69 17.38 -27.96
N VAL A 162 8.56 18.34 -28.31
CA VAL A 162 8.87 19.50 -27.46
C VAL A 162 7.57 20.15 -26.97
N ILE A 163 7.56 20.51 -25.68
CA ILE A 163 6.41 21.06 -24.97
C ILE A 163 5.81 22.23 -25.76
N ASP A 164 4.55 22.09 -26.19
CA ASP A 164 3.73 23.20 -26.66
C ASP A 164 2.38 23.13 -25.93
N PRO A 165 2.17 23.99 -24.91
CA PRO A 165 0.95 24.01 -24.10
C PRO A 165 -0.30 24.46 -24.87
N THR A 166 -0.17 24.94 -26.12
CA THR A 166 -1.24 25.67 -26.82
C THR A 166 -1.92 24.93 -27.97
N THR A 167 -1.35 23.83 -28.46
CA THR A 167 -1.70 23.28 -29.78
C THR A 167 -2.23 21.83 -29.77
N SER A 168 -2.35 21.18 -28.61
CA SER A 168 -2.82 19.78 -28.49
C SER A 168 -2.07 18.80 -29.43
N LEU A 169 -0.77 19.03 -29.63
CA LEU A 169 0.06 18.32 -30.63
C LEU A 169 0.24 16.83 -30.35
N TRP A 170 -0.15 16.32 -29.18
CA TRP A 170 0.31 15.01 -28.72
C TRP A 170 -0.68 13.87 -29.03
N LYS A 171 -1.83 14.18 -29.67
CA LYS A 171 -2.88 13.18 -29.95
C LYS A 171 -2.46 11.99 -30.81
N PRO A 172 -1.61 12.15 -31.84
CA PRO A 172 -1.11 11.00 -32.59
C PRO A 172 -0.07 10.16 -31.82
N TYR A 173 0.44 10.65 -30.68
CA TYR A 173 1.60 10.09 -29.98
C TYR A 173 1.25 9.48 -28.62
N VAL A 174 0.04 9.71 -28.11
CA VAL A 174 -0.40 9.09 -26.85
C VAL A 174 -0.64 7.59 -27.08
N ARG A 175 -0.06 6.76 -26.22
CA ARG A 175 -0.28 5.32 -26.28
C ARG A 175 -1.74 5.01 -25.96
N PRO A 176 -2.39 4.11 -26.72
CA PRO A 176 -3.74 3.68 -26.40
C PRO A 176 -3.73 2.92 -25.07
N THR A 177 -4.82 3.01 -24.32
CA THR A 177 -5.00 2.23 -23.10
C THR A 177 -5.62 0.88 -23.46
N PRO A 178 -4.89 -0.25 -23.34
CA PRO A 178 -5.45 -1.57 -23.63
C PRO A 178 -6.49 -1.96 -22.58
N ASP A 179 -7.45 -2.82 -22.98
CA ASP A 179 -8.37 -3.54 -22.10
C ASP A 179 -9.12 -2.68 -21.06
N ARG A 180 -9.50 -1.44 -21.43
CA ARG A 180 -10.21 -0.50 -20.54
C ARG A 180 -11.44 -1.13 -19.88
N ALA A 181 -12.28 -1.82 -20.65
CA ALA A 181 -13.52 -2.41 -20.13
C ALA A 181 -13.29 -3.41 -18.98
N ALA A 182 -12.11 -4.04 -18.93
CA ALA A 182 -11.74 -4.97 -17.88
C ALA A 182 -11.06 -4.29 -16.67
N ASN A 183 -10.58 -3.05 -16.83
CA ASN A 183 -9.69 -2.39 -15.87
C ASN A 183 -10.19 -1.01 -15.38
N GLN A 184 -11.29 -0.50 -15.93
CA GLN A 184 -11.79 0.83 -15.57
C GLN A 184 -12.44 0.83 -14.20
N VAL A 185 -12.04 1.79 -13.38
CA VAL A 185 -12.66 2.17 -12.12
C VAL A 185 -13.45 3.44 -12.34
N SER A 186 -14.70 3.45 -11.91
CA SER A 186 -15.56 4.64 -12.00
C SER A 186 -16.19 4.96 -10.65
N ILE A 187 -16.95 6.06 -10.60
CA ILE A 187 -17.70 6.50 -9.42
C ILE A 187 -19.18 6.63 -9.79
N ASP A 188 -20.07 6.61 -8.80
CA ASP A 188 -21.50 6.83 -9.01
C ASP A 188 -21.83 8.31 -9.15
N SER A 189 -21.24 9.14 -8.28
CA SER A 189 -21.50 10.57 -8.23
C SER A 189 -20.29 11.36 -7.71
N HIS A 190 -20.29 12.64 -8.02
CA HIS A 190 -19.41 13.65 -7.44
C HIS A 190 -20.25 14.88 -7.09
N ASP A 191 -19.85 15.60 -6.05
CA ASP A 191 -20.51 16.81 -5.56
C ASP A 191 -19.47 17.86 -5.16
N LEU A 192 -19.91 19.13 -5.08
CA LEU A 192 -19.08 20.26 -4.68
C LEU A 192 -19.51 20.79 -3.30
N VAL A 193 -18.53 20.93 -2.39
CA VAL A 193 -18.76 21.43 -1.03
C VAL A 193 -18.06 22.78 -0.84
N VAL A 194 -18.83 23.82 -0.58
CA VAL A 194 -18.34 25.21 -0.45
C VAL A 194 -18.34 25.73 0.99
N ASP A 195 -19.20 25.21 1.86
CA ASP A 195 -19.25 25.64 3.25
C ASP A 195 -18.11 24.99 4.05
N ILE A 196 -17.39 25.79 4.84
CA ILE A 196 -16.21 25.31 5.57
C ILE A 196 -16.54 24.24 6.61
N ASN A 197 -17.68 24.34 7.29
CA ASN A 197 -18.11 23.36 8.29
C ASN A 197 -18.58 22.07 7.60
N ALA A 198 -19.27 22.20 6.46
CA ALA A 198 -19.64 21.05 5.63
C ALA A 198 -18.41 20.30 5.09
N ARG A 199 -17.33 20.99 4.70
CA ARG A 199 -16.06 20.36 4.30
C ARG A 199 -15.43 19.58 5.45
N LYS A 200 -15.34 20.17 6.64
CA LYS A 200 -14.82 19.48 7.84
C LYS A 200 -15.68 18.27 8.22
N GLN A 201 -17.00 18.41 8.12
CA GLN A 201 -17.93 17.29 8.34
C GLN A 201 -17.74 16.17 7.32
N TYR A 202 -17.61 16.51 6.04
CA TYR A 202 -17.34 15.53 4.98
C TYR A 202 -16.01 14.80 5.21
N LEU A 203 -14.92 15.54 5.43
CA LEU A 203 -13.61 14.96 5.73
C LEU A 203 -13.64 14.08 6.99
N SER A 204 -14.44 14.42 8.01
CA SER A 204 -14.53 13.63 9.25
C SER A 204 -15.33 12.34 9.11
N LYS A 205 -16.34 12.32 8.25
CA LYS A 205 -17.33 11.23 8.20
C LYS A 205 -17.29 10.40 6.93
N VAL A 206 -16.73 10.94 5.85
CA VAL A 206 -16.84 10.37 4.51
C VAL A 206 -15.47 10.06 3.93
N GLY A 207 -14.64 11.06 3.61
CA GLY A 207 -13.37 10.81 2.94
C GLY A 207 -12.63 12.08 2.51
N PRO A 208 -11.45 11.95 1.88
CA PRO A 208 -10.72 13.02 1.21
C PRO A 208 -11.53 13.73 0.12
N ALA A 209 -11.05 14.90 -0.32
CA ALA A 209 -11.67 15.69 -1.39
C ALA A 209 -10.60 16.29 -2.32
N ALA A 210 -10.90 16.56 -3.59
CA ALA A 210 -10.02 17.32 -4.47
C ALA A 210 -10.28 18.83 -4.31
N ALA A 211 -9.23 19.65 -4.22
CA ALA A 211 -9.37 21.09 -4.08
C ALA A 211 -8.35 21.86 -4.91
N CYS A 212 -8.80 22.98 -5.46
CA CYS A 212 -7.95 23.93 -6.16
C CYS A 212 -7.61 25.13 -5.28
N PHE A 213 -6.46 25.76 -5.50
CA PHE A 213 -6.04 26.96 -4.79
C PHE A 213 -5.06 27.81 -5.60
N ASP A 214 -4.84 29.03 -5.14
CA ASP A 214 -3.89 29.96 -5.74
C ASP A 214 -2.46 29.66 -5.29
N VAL A 215 -1.56 29.45 -6.25
CA VAL A 215 -0.13 29.30 -5.98
C VAL A 215 0.58 30.63 -6.15
N TYR A 216 1.46 30.93 -5.19
CA TYR A 216 2.36 32.07 -5.18
C TYR A 216 3.81 31.58 -5.24
N GLU A 217 4.75 32.45 -5.62
CA GLU A 217 6.16 32.07 -5.79
C GLU A 217 6.82 31.41 -4.57
N ASP A 218 6.47 31.84 -3.36
CA ASP A 218 7.05 31.33 -2.12
C ASP A 218 6.63 29.89 -1.83
N PHE A 219 5.49 29.45 -2.36
CA PHE A 219 4.99 28.09 -2.18
C PHE A 219 5.91 27.04 -2.83
N TYR A 220 6.59 27.35 -3.93
CA TYR A 220 7.51 26.40 -4.56
C TYR A 220 8.63 25.98 -3.60
N ALA A 221 9.05 26.85 -2.69
CA ALA A 221 10.09 26.57 -1.71
C ALA A 221 9.55 25.90 -0.42
N TYR A 222 8.25 25.61 -0.31
CA TYR A 222 7.67 25.00 0.90
C TYR A 222 8.35 23.68 1.26
N SER A 223 8.61 23.50 2.55
CA SER A 223 9.36 22.35 3.07
C SER A 223 8.76 21.69 4.31
N GLY A 224 7.87 22.38 5.04
CA GLY A 224 7.17 21.84 6.21
C GLY A 224 6.46 22.91 7.04
N GLY A 225 5.56 22.50 7.95
CA GLY A 225 4.76 23.39 8.80
C GLY A 225 3.47 23.90 8.13
N VAL A 226 2.80 24.90 8.71
CA VAL A 226 1.53 25.43 8.19
C VAL A 226 1.77 26.64 7.29
N TYR A 227 1.65 26.43 5.99
CA TYR A 227 1.89 27.45 4.98
C TYR A 227 0.91 28.63 5.12
N GLU A 228 1.48 29.82 5.07
CA GLU A 228 0.81 31.11 4.95
C GLU A 228 1.60 31.91 3.92
N HIS A 229 0.92 32.49 2.95
CA HIS A 229 1.60 33.29 1.94
C HIS A 229 2.24 34.53 2.57
N VAL A 230 3.52 34.80 2.27
CA VAL A 230 4.27 35.93 2.85
C VAL A 230 4.94 36.81 1.80
N SER A 231 5.23 36.28 0.61
CA SER A 231 5.99 37.01 -0.40
C SER A 231 5.83 36.43 -1.81
N GLY A 232 6.10 37.25 -2.81
CA GLY A 232 6.04 36.84 -4.21
C GLY A 232 4.65 37.00 -4.82
N VAL A 233 4.59 36.91 -6.14
CA VAL A 233 3.35 37.18 -6.88
C VAL A 233 2.56 35.90 -7.14
N PHE A 234 1.27 36.06 -7.44
CA PHE A 234 0.41 34.98 -7.91
C PHE A 234 0.96 34.38 -9.21
N ARG A 235 0.97 33.06 -9.31
CA ARG A 235 1.54 32.31 -10.44
C ARG A 235 0.50 31.53 -11.24
N GLY A 236 -0.58 31.10 -10.61
CA GLY A 236 -1.64 30.31 -11.25
C GLY A 236 -2.39 29.44 -10.25
N GLY A 237 -3.34 28.65 -10.73
CA GLY A 237 -4.10 27.70 -9.92
C GLY A 237 -3.49 26.30 -9.93
N HIS A 238 -3.54 25.62 -8.79
CA HIS A 238 -3.07 24.25 -8.62
C HIS A 238 -4.11 23.39 -7.91
N CYS A 239 -4.19 22.10 -8.24
CA CYS A 239 -5.16 21.16 -7.67
C CYS A 239 -4.45 20.04 -6.92
N VAL A 240 -5.01 19.67 -5.76
CA VAL A 240 -4.45 18.70 -4.82
C VAL A 240 -5.56 17.84 -4.23
N GLU A 241 -5.18 16.77 -3.54
CA GLU A 241 -6.11 16.02 -2.69
C GLU A 241 -6.00 16.52 -1.25
N VAL A 242 -7.10 17.00 -0.68
CA VAL A 242 -7.25 17.36 0.73
C VAL A 242 -7.58 16.11 1.52
N ILE A 243 -6.63 15.68 2.35
CA ILE A 243 -6.69 14.43 3.12
C ILE A 243 -7.06 14.66 4.58
N GLY A 244 -7.27 15.90 5.00
CA GLY A 244 -7.47 16.18 6.41
C GLY A 244 -7.40 17.65 6.79
N TYR A 245 -7.47 17.89 8.10
CA TYR A 245 -7.40 19.20 8.72
C TYR A 245 -7.05 19.09 10.21
N SER A 246 -6.65 20.21 10.82
CA SER A 246 -6.39 20.31 12.26
C SER A 246 -6.95 21.61 12.82
N GLU A 247 -7.89 21.52 13.76
CA GLU A 247 -8.39 22.71 14.48
C GLU A 247 -7.32 23.28 15.41
N ALA A 248 -6.42 22.46 15.95
CA ALA A 248 -5.34 22.94 16.80
C ALA A 248 -4.33 23.78 16.00
N GLU A 249 -4.04 23.36 14.76
CA GLU A 249 -3.11 24.06 13.87
C GLU A 249 -3.79 25.06 12.92
N GLN A 250 -5.13 25.13 12.92
CA GLN A 250 -5.93 25.97 12.03
C GLN A 250 -5.52 25.80 10.55
N CYS A 251 -5.48 24.55 10.06
CA CYS A 251 -4.99 24.23 8.73
C CYS A 251 -5.72 23.07 8.04
N TRP A 252 -5.66 23.06 6.72
CA TRP A 252 -5.91 21.87 5.88
C TRP A 252 -4.62 21.09 5.69
N ILE A 253 -4.75 19.79 5.44
CA ILE A 253 -3.67 18.86 5.13
C ILE A 253 -3.93 18.32 3.73
N ALA A 254 -2.96 18.42 2.84
CA ALA A 254 -3.12 18.03 1.45
C ALA A 254 -1.92 17.25 0.90
N LYS A 255 -2.22 16.32 0.00
CA LYS A 255 -1.28 15.55 -0.82
C LYS A 255 -1.05 16.29 -2.14
N ASN A 256 0.21 16.57 -2.45
CA ASN A 256 0.61 17.25 -3.68
C ASN A 256 1.07 16.26 -4.77
N SER A 257 1.20 16.74 -6.00
CA SER A 257 1.61 15.99 -7.21
C SER A 257 3.00 16.41 -7.73
N TRP A 258 3.87 16.92 -6.86
CA TRP A 258 5.20 17.43 -7.19
C TRP A 258 6.34 16.49 -6.73
N GLY A 259 6.01 15.24 -6.45
CA GLY A 259 6.97 14.24 -5.96
C GLY A 259 7.35 14.40 -4.48
N THR A 260 7.99 13.38 -3.93
CA THR A 260 8.34 13.29 -2.51
C THR A 260 9.50 14.20 -2.08
N ALA A 261 10.27 14.71 -3.04
CA ALA A 261 11.37 15.64 -2.79
C ALA A 261 10.88 17.06 -2.44
N TRP A 262 9.62 17.38 -2.75
CA TRP A 262 8.98 18.65 -2.43
C TRP A 262 8.19 18.57 -1.11
N GLY A 263 8.11 19.68 -0.36
CA GLY A 263 7.29 19.76 0.84
C GLY A 263 7.69 18.78 1.95
N ASP A 264 6.71 18.33 2.72
CA ASP A 264 6.88 17.33 3.77
C ASP A 264 6.60 15.93 3.19
N GLY A 265 7.60 15.39 2.47
CA GLY A 265 7.45 14.11 1.77
C GLY A 265 6.41 14.12 0.64
N GLY A 266 6.15 15.29 0.04
CA GLY A 266 5.10 15.50 -0.96
C GLY A 266 3.75 15.96 -0.40
N PHE A 267 3.63 16.12 0.92
CA PHE A 267 2.47 16.69 1.58
C PHE A 267 2.74 18.14 1.99
N PHE A 268 1.66 18.87 2.26
CA PHE A 268 1.74 20.18 2.88
C PHE A 268 0.54 20.45 3.78
N LYS A 269 0.73 21.40 4.70
CA LYS A 269 -0.36 22.01 5.45
C LYS A 269 -0.52 23.45 5.00
N ILE A 270 -1.74 23.93 4.88
CA ILE A 270 -2.05 25.32 4.54
C ILE A 270 -3.06 25.89 5.51
N GLY A 271 -2.80 27.10 6.01
CA GLY A 271 -3.68 27.75 6.98
C GLY A 271 -5.07 28.02 6.42
N TYR A 272 -6.09 27.98 7.28
CA TYR A 272 -7.45 28.37 6.89
C TYR A 272 -7.47 29.80 6.34
N GLY A 273 -8.26 30.01 5.28
CA GLY A 273 -8.40 31.29 4.58
C GLY A 273 -7.17 31.73 3.77
N GLN A 274 -6.14 30.88 3.63
CA GLN A 274 -4.97 31.21 2.80
C GLN A 274 -5.22 30.85 1.34
N CYS A 275 -4.63 31.63 0.43
CA CYS A 275 -4.49 31.30 -1.00
C CYS A 275 -5.79 30.89 -1.71
N ASN A 276 -6.93 31.46 -1.30
CA ASN A 276 -8.25 31.09 -1.81
C ASN A 276 -8.58 29.58 -1.70
N PHE A 277 -7.83 28.83 -0.88
CA PHE A 277 -8.00 27.38 -0.71
C PHE A 277 -9.41 27.03 -0.22
N ASP A 278 -9.93 27.87 0.69
CA ASP A 278 -11.24 27.69 1.31
C ASP A 278 -12.35 28.43 0.55
N VAL A 279 -11.98 29.17 -0.48
CA VAL A 279 -12.90 29.93 -1.33
C VAL A 279 -13.45 29.02 -2.42
N TYR A 280 -12.58 28.24 -3.06
CA TYR A 280 -12.98 27.29 -4.09
C TYR A 280 -13.68 26.06 -3.50
N ALA A 281 -14.56 25.43 -4.28
CA ALA A 281 -15.26 24.24 -3.83
C ALA A 281 -14.32 23.04 -3.64
N PHE A 282 -14.61 22.21 -2.63
CA PHE A 282 -13.99 20.90 -2.51
C PHE A 282 -14.84 19.90 -3.30
N ALA A 283 -14.23 19.24 -4.28
CA ALA A 283 -14.89 18.23 -5.07
C ALA A 283 -14.79 16.87 -4.38
N THR A 284 -15.90 16.16 -4.32
CA THR A 284 -16.08 14.89 -3.60
C THR A 284 -16.38 13.77 -4.59
N ALA A 285 -16.16 12.52 -4.18
CA ALA A 285 -16.55 11.35 -4.96
C ALA A 285 -17.27 10.35 -4.07
N LYS A 286 -18.16 9.54 -4.66
CA LYS A 286 -18.88 8.49 -3.96
C LYS A 286 -19.24 7.32 -4.87
N GLY A 287 -19.30 6.13 -4.30
CA GLY A 287 -19.81 4.92 -4.97
C GLY A 287 -18.82 4.42 -6.00
N VAL A 288 -17.59 4.17 -5.55
CA VAL A 288 -16.54 3.61 -6.38
C VAL A 288 -16.99 2.24 -6.91
N LYS A 289 -16.80 2.05 -8.21
CA LYS A 289 -17.12 0.83 -8.94
C LYS A 289 -15.85 0.24 -9.51
N LEU A 290 -15.51 -0.95 -9.03
CA LEU A 290 -14.44 -1.75 -9.60
C LEU A 290 -14.98 -2.57 -10.78
N PRO A 291 -14.15 -2.88 -11.80
CA PRO A 291 -14.55 -3.79 -12.86
C PRO A 291 -14.76 -5.19 -12.30
N ALA A 292 -15.57 -6.01 -12.97
CA ALA A 292 -16.03 -7.32 -12.47
C ALA A 292 -14.91 -8.32 -12.10
N GLY A 293 -13.66 -8.08 -12.50
CA GLY A 293 -12.48 -8.88 -12.16
C GLY A 293 -11.69 -8.39 -10.92
N LEU A 294 -11.90 -7.16 -10.45
CA LEU A 294 -11.12 -6.52 -9.37
C LEU A 294 -11.98 -6.31 -8.13
N SER A 295 -12.40 -7.39 -7.45
CA SER A 295 -13.02 -7.25 -6.13
C SER A 295 -12.50 -8.34 -5.20
N TRP A 296 -12.24 -7.98 -3.94
CA TRP A 296 -12.16 -8.97 -2.87
C TRP A 296 -13.51 -9.70 -2.86
N ARG A 297 -13.53 -11.01 -3.12
CA ARG A 297 -14.77 -11.76 -2.89
C ARG A 297 -14.91 -11.98 -1.38
N GLY A 298 -16.15 -12.18 -0.93
CA GLY A 298 -16.41 -12.44 0.48
C GLY A 298 -15.72 -13.71 0.96
N TRP A 299 -15.51 -13.81 2.28
CA TRP A 299 -14.94 -14.99 2.92
C TRP A 299 -15.74 -16.26 2.59
N GLU A 300 -15.06 -17.31 2.13
CA GLU A 300 -15.62 -18.65 1.95
C GLU A 300 -15.13 -19.56 3.08
N SER A 301 -16.05 -20.22 3.78
CA SER A 301 -15.67 -21.24 4.76
C SER A 301 -15.20 -22.51 4.04
N LEU A 302 -13.95 -22.89 4.27
CA LEU A 302 -13.38 -24.16 3.81
C LEU A 302 -13.63 -25.31 4.82
N GLY A 303 -14.52 -25.12 5.80
CA GLY A 303 -14.83 -26.13 6.82
C GLY A 303 -13.60 -26.67 7.57
N GLY A 304 -13.77 -27.80 8.27
CA GLY A 304 -12.75 -28.36 9.15
C GLY A 304 -12.73 -27.69 10.53
N VAL A 305 -11.98 -28.30 11.46
CA VAL A 305 -11.72 -27.73 12.80
C VAL A 305 -10.21 -27.72 12.98
N LEU A 306 -9.60 -26.54 12.80
CA LEU A 306 -8.16 -26.35 12.87
C LEU A 306 -7.74 -26.04 14.31
N THR A 307 -6.59 -26.57 14.74
CA THR A 307 -6.00 -26.29 16.06
C THR A 307 -4.64 -25.60 15.96
N SER A 308 -4.35 -25.01 14.81
CA SER A 308 -3.17 -24.20 14.53
C SER A 308 -3.44 -23.20 13.41
N SER A 309 -2.57 -22.20 13.27
CA SER A 309 -2.49 -21.40 12.04
C SER A 309 -2.26 -22.31 10.83
N PRO A 310 -2.89 -22.04 9.67
CA PRO A 310 -2.62 -22.75 8.43
C PRO A 310 -1.41 -22.18 7.69
N ALA A 311 -0.75 -23.02 6.89
CA ALA A 311 0.26 -22.62 5.92
C ALA A 311 -0.19 -23.00 4.51
N ALA A 312 0.16 -22.20 3.49
CA ALA A 312 -0.25 -22.41 2.11
C ALA A 312 0.89 -22.21 1.12
N VAL A 313 0.87 -22.93 0.00
CA VAL A 313 1.81 -22.77 -1.11
C VAL A 313 1.13 -22.99 -2.46
N SER A 314 1.74 -22.49 -3.52
CA SER A 314 1.40 -22.80 -4.91
C SER A 314 2.64 -23.36 -5.63
N TRP A 315 2.48 -24.39 -6.45
CA TRP A 315 3.54 -24.95 -7.30
C TRP A 315 3.20 -24.95 -8.79
N ASP A 316 2.00 -24.50 -9.15
CA ASP A 316 1.54 -24.33 -10.53
C ASP A 316 0.44 -23.27 -10.61
N GLN A 317 0.16 -22.78 -11.81
CA GLN A 317 -0.90 -21.83 -12.06
C GLN A 317 -2.25 -22.43 -11.61
N ASN A 318 -3.03 -21.66 -10.84
CA ASN A 318 -4.36 -22.06 -10.36
C ASN A 318 -4.32 -23.31 -9.43
N ARG A 319 -3.20 -23.51 -8.73
CA ARG A 319 -3.02 -24.53 -7.70
C ARG A 319 -2.73 -23.88 -6.34
N ILE A 320 -3.45 -24.31 -5.31
CA ILE A 320 -3.19 -23.90 -3.92
C ILE A 320 -3.24 -25.16 -3.04
N ASP A 321 -2.22 -25.35 -2.22
CA ASP A 321 -2.14 -26.41 -1.21
C ASP A 321 -2.10 -25.76 0.17
N VAL A 322 -2.95 -26.22 1.09
CA VAL A 322 -3.09 -25.69 2.45
C VAL A 322 -2.90 -26.82 3.44
N VAL A 323 -2.10 -26.57 4.48
CA VAL A 323 -1.88 -27.49 5.59
C VAL A 323 -2.20 -26.84 6.92
N ALA A 324 -2.72 -27.63 7.85
CA ALA A 324 -3.00 -27.21 9.22
C ALA A 324 -3.00 -28.42 10.17
N ARG A 325 -2.98 -28.17 11.47
CA ARG A 325 -3.15 -29.22 12.47
C ARG A 325 -4.62 -29.46 12.77
N GLY A 326 -5.03 -30.73 12.81
CA GLY A 326 -6.38 -31.15 13.21
C GLY A 326 -6.55 -31.28 14.73
N THR A 327 -7.76 -31.65 15.17
CA THR A 327 -8.05 -31.92 16.59
C THR A 327 -7.39 -33.20 17.12
N ASP A 328 -6.94 -34.07 16.20
CA ASP A 328 -6.24 -35.33 16.46
C ASP A 328 -4.71 -35.16 16.52
N THR A 329 -4.20 -33.92 16.48
CA THR A 329 -2.78 -33.58 16.39
C THR A 329 -2.09 -34.02 15.09
N ALA A 330 -2.82 -34.54 14.11
CA ALA A 330 -2.26 -34.87 12.81
C ALA A 330 -2.11 -33.63 11.93
N VAL A 331 -1.24 -33.70 10.94
CA VAL A 331 -1.19 -32.73 9.85
C VAL A 331 -2.27 -33.09 8.84
N TRP A 332 -3.12 -32.12 8.52
CA TRP A 332 -4.18 -32.24 7.52
C TRP A 332 -3.84 -31.36 6.32
N HIS A 333 -4.17 -31.86 5.15
CA HIS A 333 -3.89 -31.22 3.86
C HIS A 333 -5.19 -31.09 3.06
N ARG A 334 -5.36 -29.93 2.41
CA ARG A 334 -6.46 -29.64 1.48
C ARG A 334 -5.94 -28.79 0.33
N TRP A 335 -6.50 -28.98 -0.86
CA TRP A 335 -6.01 -28.26 -2.03
C TRP A 335 -7.09 -27.85 -3.01
N TRP A 336 -6.79 -26.80 -3.78
CA TRP A 336 -7.53 -26.36 -4.96
C TRP A 336 -6.81 -26.84 -6.22
N ASP A 337 -7.53 -27.38 -7.20
CA ASP A 337 -6.92 -27.89 -8.44
C ASP A 337 -7.37 -27.19 -9.72
N GLY A 338 -7.84 -25.96 -9.59
CA GLY A 338 -8.35 -25.17 -10.70
C GLY A 338 -9.85 -25.31 -10.95
N THR A 339 -10.49 -26.35 -10.40
CA THR A 339 -11.94 -26.58 -10.57
C THR A 339 -12.72 -26.56 -9.26
N GLY A 340 -12.09 -26.88 -8.14
CA GLY A 340 -12.75 -27.00 -6.85
C GLY A 340 -11.77 -27.31 -5.74
N TRP A 341 -12.16 -26.99 -4.50
CA TRP A 341 -11.45 -27.46 -3.32
C TRP A 341 -11.72 -28.95 -3.09
N ARG A 342 -10.66 -29.75 -2.98
CA ARG A 342 -10.74 -31.19 -2.64
C ARG A 342 -10.98 -31.39 -1.15
N GLY A 343 -11.30 -32.61 -0.73
CA GLY A 343 -11.53 -32.92 0.69
C GLY A 343 -10.27 -32.78 1.52
N TRP A 344 -10.43 -32.64 2.83
CA TRP A 344 -9.32 -32.76 3.77
C TRP A 344 -8.79 -34.20 3.77
N GLU A 345 -7.48 -34.37 3.61
CA GLU A 345 -6.78 -35.63 3.80
C GLU A 345 -5.85 -35.55 5.02
N SER A 346 -5.84 -36.60 5.84
CA SER A 346 -4.89 -36.70 6.95
C SER A 346 -3.56 -37.21 6.42
N LEU A 347 -2.49 -36.49 6.73
CA LEU A 347 -1.12 -36.91 6.48
C LEU A 347 -0.51 -37.63 7.69
N GLY A 348 -1.29 -37.82 8.75
CA GLY A 348 -0.85 -38.39 10.02
C GLY A 348 0.15 -37.50 10.75
N GLY A 349 1.02 -38.13 11.54
CA GLY A 349 1.97 -37.43 12.42
C GLY A 349 1.33 -37.03 13.76
N SER A 350 2.16 -36.51 14.66
CA SER A 350 1.71 -35.92 15.93
C SER A 350 2.47 -34.61 16.13
N CYS A 351 1.85 -33.50 15.70
CA CYS A 351 2.47 -32.20 15.71
C CYS A 351 2.05 -31.34 16.91
N GLN A 352 3.05 -30.75 17.56
CA GLN A 352 2.86 -29.76 18.61
C GLN A 352 2.75 -28.34 18.05
N SER A 353 3.32 -28.08 16.86
CA SER A 353 3.26 -26.76 16.21
C SER A 353 2.31 -26.73 15.02
N ALA A 354 2.07 -25.52 14.49
CA ALA A 354 1.57 -25.37 13.12
C ALA A 354 2.56 -26.02 12.12
N PRO A 355 2.08 -26.63 11.03
CA PRO A 355 2.92 -27.11 9.94
C PRO A 355 3.35 -25.95 9.00
N ALA A 356 4.50 -26.10 8.37
CA ALA A 356 4.93 -25.28 7.23
C ALA A 356 4.92 -26.12 5.95
N ILE A 357 4.71 -25.48 4.80
CA ILE A 357 4.73 -26.11 3.49
C ILE A 357 5.47 -25.24 2.49
N CYS A 358 6.29 -25.84 1.63
CA CYS A 358 6.92 -25.17 0.50
C CYS A 358 6.94 -26.05 -0.75
N SER A 359 7.29 -25.46 -1.90
CA SER A 359 7.55 -26.17 -3.14
C SER A 359 8.77 -25.58 -3.84
N TRP A 360 9.56 -26.44 -4.47
CA TRP A 360 10.71 -26.06 -5.31
C TRP A 360 10.55 -26.45 -6.78
N ALA A 361 9.47 -27.15 -7.14
CA ALA A 361 9.14 -27.52 -8.52
C ALA A 361 7.67 -27.95 -8.66
N PRO A 362 7.11 -27.91 -9.88
CA PRO A 362 5.78 -28.46 -10.14
C PRO A 362 5.66 -29.93 -9.72
N GLY A 363 4.57 -30.27 -9.06
CA GLY A 363 4.30 -31.62 -8.55
C GLY A 363 5.12 -32.01 -7.31
N ARG A 364 5.78 -31.05 -6.66
CA ARG A 364 6.54 -31.25 -5.43
C ARG A 364 5.98 -30.40 -4.29
N LEU A 365 5.74 -31.03 -3.15
CA LEU A 365 5.44 -30.35 -1.89
C LEU A 365 6.34 -30.91 -0.80
N ASP A 366 6.80 -30.06 0.10
CA ASP A 366 7.58 -30.43 1.27
C ASP A 366 6.94 -29.82 2.52
N ILE A 367 6.56 -30.66 3.47
CA ILE A 367 5.86 -30.29 4.70
C ILE A 367 6.76 -30.53 5.89
N PHE A 368 6.80 -29.55 6.78
CA PHE A 368 7.59 -29.55 8.00
C PHE A 368 6.71 -29.30 9.20
N THR A 369 6.96 -30.01 10.29
CA THR A 369 6.27 -29.75 11.56
C THR A 369 7.15 -30.10 12.75
N VAL A 370 6.96 -29.44 13.88
CA VAL A 370 7.60 -29.83 15.13
C VAL A 370 6.73 -30.86 15.84
N GLY A 371 7.30 -32.05 16.04
CA GLY A 371 6.66 -33.15 16.74
C GLY A 371 6.55 -32.89 18.25
N THR A 372 5.80 -33.75 18.94
CA THR A 372 5.71 -33.75 20.41
C THR A 372 7.03 -34.09 21.12
N ASP A 373 8.01 -34.60 20.37
CA ASP A 373 9.38 -34.83 20.81
C ASP A 373 10.30 -33.61 20.58
N HIS A 374 9.74 -32.46 20.20
CA HIS A 374 10.46 -31.23 19.85
C HIS A 374 11.41 -31.34 18.67
N ARG A 375 11.31 -32.39 17.86
CA ARG A 375 12.11 -32.56 16.64
C ARG A 375 11.35 -32.07 15.42
N LEU A 376 12.11 -31.64 14.42
CA LEU A 376 11.55 -31.36 13.10
C LEU A 376 11.25 -32.67 12.39
N TRP A 377 10.03 -32.79 11.89
CA TRP A 377 9.56 -33.89 11.07
C TRP A 377 9.23 -33.38 9.67
N HIS A 378 9.61 -34.16 8.66
CA HIS A 378 9.47 -33.83 7.25
C HIS A 378 8.70 -34.93 6.50
N ARG A 379 7.83 -34.51 5.58
CA ARG A 379 7.12 -35.38 4.65
C ARG A 379 6.97 -34.64 3.33
N TRP A 380 7.10 -35.34 2.21
CA TRP A 380 7.00 -34.72 0.89
C TRP A 380 6.04 -35.46 -0.03
N PHE A 381 5.53 -34.74 -1.03
CA PHE A 381 4.74 -35.28 -2.13
C PHE A 381 5.56 -35.27 -3.42
N GLN A 382 5.61 -36.41 -4.11
CA GLN A 382 6.11 -36.51 -5.48
C GLN A 382 5.47 -37.72 -6.17
N GLY A 383 4.29 -37.51 -6.78
CA GLY A 383 3.45 -38.60 -7.30
C GLY A 383 2.83 -39.49 -6.21
N GLY A 384 3.00 -39.10 -4.95
CA GLY A 384 2.57 -39.81 -3.75
C GLY A 384 3.27 -39.24 -2.51
N TRP A 385 2.65 -39.37 -1.35
CA TRP A 385 3.22 -38.92 -0.08
C TRP A 385 4.26 -39.90 0.46
N SER A 386 5.41 -39.39 0.88
CA SER A 386 6.45 -40.16 1.58
C SER A 386 6.02 -40.60 2.98
N ASN A 387 6.82 -41.42 3.66
CA ASN A 387 6.72 -41.54 5.12
C ASN A 387 7.25 -40.26 5.80
N TRP A 388 6.86 -40.05 7.05
CA TRP A 388 7.47 -39.03 7.90
C TRP A 388 8.90 -39.43 8.25
N GLU A 389 9.84 -38.49 8.10
CA GLU A 389 11.22 -38.62 8.54
C GLU A 389 11.57 -37.55 9.56
N SER A 390 12.41 -37.88 10.54
CA SER A 390 12.90 -36.91 11.51
C SER A 390 14.18 -36.26 10.98
N LEU A 391 14.20 -34.93 10.97
CA LEU A 391 15.37 -34.11 10.64
C LEU A 391 16.09 -33.60 11.92
N GLY A 392 15.75 -34.19 13.07
CA GLY A 392 16.36 -33.87 14.36
C GLY A 392 16.03 -32.46 14.86
N GLY A 393 16.99 -31.85 15.55
CA GLY A 393 16.80 -30.55 16.23
C GLY A 393 16.12 -30.67 17.60
N LEU A 394 16.03 -29.53 18.29
CA LEU A 394 15.27 -29.33 19.52
C LEU A 394 14.64 -27.94 19.46
N LEU A 395 13.36 -27.89 19.09
CA LEU A 395 12.68 -26.70 18.62
C LEU A 395 11.52 -26.29 19.52
N SER A 396 11.33 -24.98 19.64
CA SER A 396 10.36 -24.32 20.55
C SER A 396 9.32 -23.46 19.82
N SER A 397 9.28 -23.49 18.48
CA SER A 397 8.30 -22.78 17.64
C SER A 397 7.84 -23.63 16.47
N ALA A 398 6.82 -23.16 15.75
CA ALA A 398 6.54 -23.66 14.40
C ALA A 398 7.74 -23.39 13.47
N PRO A 399 7.98 -24.25 12.46
CA PRO A 399 8.98 -24.00 11.44
C PRO A 399 8.45 -23.02 10.39
N ALA A 400 9.36 -22.43 9.62
CA ALA A 400 9.05 -21.78 8.36
C ALA A 400 9.97 -22.33 7.27
N ALA A 401 9.41 -22.61 6.09
CA ALA A 401 10.11 -23.27 5.00
C ALA A 401 9.92 -22.50 3.69
N VAL A 402 10.98 -22.44 2.88
CA VAL A 402 10.97 -21.73 1.61
C VAL A 402 11.88 -22.42 0.61
N SER A 403 11.63 -22.19 -0.68
CA SER A 403 12.57 -22.49 -1.74
C SER A 403 12.94 -21.20 -2.49
N TRP A 404 14.22 -20.99 -2.73
CA TRP A 404 14.71 -19.94 -3.63
C TRP A 404 15.09 -20.44 -5.02
N GLY A 405 14.97 -21.75 -5.27
CA GLY A 405 15.32 -22.33 -6.56
C GLY A 405 15.09 -23.83 -6.65
N PRO A 406 15.21 -24.41 -7.86
CA PRO A 406 14.97 -25.83 -8.06
C PRO A 406 15.85 -26.70 -7.16
N ASN A 407 15.25 -27.72 -6.56
CA ASN A 407 15.92 -28.71 -5.71
C ASN A 407 16.61 -28.10 -4.47
N ARG A 408 16.04 -27.02 -3.94
CA ARG A 408 16.52 -26.31 -2.76
C ARG A 408 15.38 -26.08 -1.78
N ILE A 409 15.65 -26.33 -0.50
CA ILE A 409 14.74 -26.00 0.60
C ILE A 409 15.56 -25.45 1.76
N ASP A 410 15.07 -24.38 2.37
CA ASP A 410 15.62 -23.80 3.60
C ASP A 410 14.53 -23.79 4.66
N VAL A 411 14.84 -24.25 5.87
CA VAL A 411 13.90 -24.35 6.99
C VAL A 411 14.47 -23.66 8.22
N PHE A 412 13.66 -22.82 8.83
CA PHE A 412 13.98 -22.01 9.99
C PHE A 412 13.05 -22.37 11.14
N ALA A 413 13.58 -22.42 12.35
CA ALA A 413 12.79 -22.56 13.56
C ALA A 413 13.50 -21.95 14.75
N ARG A 414 12.76 -21.59 15.80
CA ARG A 414 13.35 -21.18 17.06
C ARG A 414 13.79 -22.41 17.85
N GLY A 415 15.02 -22.41 18.33
CA GLY A 415 15.57 -23.43 19.22
C GLY A 415 15.06 -23.29 20.65
N MET A 416 15.40 -24.27 21.50
CA MET A 416 15.13 -24.20 22.95
C MET A 416 15.92 -23.10 23.68
N ASP A 417 16.98 -22.61 23.05
CA ASP A 417 17.80 -21.47 23.49
C ASP A 417 17.27 -20.11 23.02
N SER A 418 16.07 -20.09 22.43
CA SER A 418 15.46 -18.94 21.77
C SER A 418 16.23 -18.39 20.56
N ALA A 419 17.30 -19.04 20.09
CA ALA A 419 18.01 -18.62 18.89
C ALA A 419 17.28 -19.08 17.63
N MET A 420 17.55 -18.41 16.50
CA MET A 420 17.13 -18.91 15.20
C MET A 420 18.06 -20.04 14.77
N TRP A 421 17.47 -21.17 14.42
CA TRP A 421 18.16 -22.33 13.87
C TRP A 421 17.72 -22.57 12.43
N HIS A 422 18.68 -22.95 11.59
CA HIS A 422 18.51 -23.14 10.16
C HIS A 422 19.03 -24.51 9.74
N LEU A 423 18.26 -25.23 8.93
CA LEU A 423 18.74 -26.37 8.16
C LEU A 423 18.29 -26.25 6.71
N TRP A 424 18.97 -26.94 5.80
CA TRP A 424 18.62 -26.86 4.39
C TRP A 424 18.90 -28.14 3.62
N TRP A 425 18.14 -28.34 2.55
CA TRP A 425 18.39 -29.32 1.50
C TRP A 425 19.15 -28.65 0.36
N ASP A 426 20.25 -29.23 -0.10
CA ASP A 426 21.09 -28.66 -1.16
C ASP A 426 20.99 -29.37 -2.51
N GLY A 427 20.03 -30.27 -2.65
CA GLY A 427 19.84 -31.09 -3.83
C GLY A 427 20.35 -32.52 -3.71
N GLY A 428 21.18 -32.82 -2.70
CA GLY A 428 21.69 -34.16 -2.44
C GLY A 428 21.51 -34.65 -0.99
N ALA A 429 21.60 -33.75 -0.01
CA ALA A 429 21.39 -34.10 1.39
C ALA A 429 20.86 -32.93 2.23
N TRP A 430 20.18 -33.27 3.32
CA TRP A 430 19.95 -32.33 4.41
C TRP A 430 21.28 -32.00 5.08
N ARG A 431 21.56 -30.71 5.24
CA ARG A 431 22.72 -30.23 5.99
C ARG A 431 22.40 -30.12 7.48
N GLY A 432 23.44 -30.11 8.30
CA GLY A 432 23.29 -30.02 9.76
C GLY A 432 22.71 -28.68 10.19
N TRP A 433 22.02 -28.68 11.33
CA TRP A 433 21.49 -27.47 11.96
C TRP A 433 22.61 -26.47 12.25
N GLU A 434 22.45 -25.24 11.80
CA GLU A 434 23.29 -24.10 12.15
C GLU A 434 22.50 -23.06 12.96
N SER A 435 23.14 -22.45 13.94
CA SER A 435 22.56 -21.33 14.68
C SER A 435 22.84 -20.03 13.94
N LEU A 436 21.78 -19.26 13.69
CA LEU A 436 21.83 -17.91 13.13
C LEU A 436 21.79 -16.83 14.22
N GLY A 437 21.81 -17.24 15.50
CA GLY A 437 21.78 -16.38 16.68
C GLY A 437 20.44 -15.68 16.89
N GLY A 438 20.49 -14.58 17.64
CA GLY A 438 19.30 -13.82 18.04
C GLY A 438 18.60 -14.38 19.28
N ILE A 439 17.61 -13.64 19.79
CA ILE A 439 16.70 -14.08 20.85
C ILE A 439 15.28 -13.80 20.35
N LEU A 440 14.62 -14.85 19.87
CA LEU A 440 13.35 -14.78 19.17
C LEU A 440 12.19 -14.94 20.15
N ASP A 441 11.17 -14.10 20.03
CA ASP A 441 9.89 -14.19 20.75
C ASP A 441 8.72 -14.57 19.81
N SER A 442 9.02 -15.10 18.63
CA SER A 442 8.04 -15.63 17.67
C SER A 442 8.58 -16.86 16.95
N ALA A 443 7.69 -17.56 16.23
CA ALA A 443 8.13 -18.37 15.11
C ALA A 443 8.75 -17.47 14.02
N PRO A 444 9.74 -17.95 13.24
CA PRO A 444 10.26 -17.21 12.10
C PRO A 444 9.26 -17.21 10.95
N ALA A 445 9.31 -16.17 10.12
CA ALA A 445 8.79 -16.16 8.77
C ALA A 445 9.94 -16.05 7.77
N VAL A 446 9.77 -16.52 6.55
CA VAL A 446 10.79 -16.45 5.51
C VAL A 446 10.18 -16.25 4.13
N ALA A 447 10.83 -15.43 3.30
CA ALA A 447 10.50 -15.25 1.89
C ALA A 447 11.77 -15.30 1.03
N SER A 448 11.57 -15.64 -0.25
CA SER A 448 12.59 -15.58 -1.30
C SER A 448 12.03 -14.78 -2.48
N TRP A 449 12.74 -13.73 -2.89
CA TRP A 449 12.39 -12.91 -4.05
C TRP A 449 13.35 -13.06 -5.23
N ALA A 450 14.45 -13.80 -5.07
CA ALA A 450 15.38 -14.09 -6.16
C ALA A 450 16.11 -15.41 -5.91
N GLN A 451 16.72 -15.94 -6.96
CA GLN A 451 17.59 -17.09 -6.83
C GLN A 451 18.75 -16.78 -5.86
N ASN A 452 19.02 -17.70 -4.94
CA ASN A 452 20.07 -17.60 -3.94
C ASN A 452 19.90 -16.40 -2.99
N ARG A 453 18.64 -16.04 -2.69
CA ARG A 453 18.28 -14.92 -1.81
C ARG A 453 17.20 -15.35 -0.81
N LEU A 454 17.45 -15.11 0.48
CA LEU A 454 16.49 -15.38 1.54
C LEU A 454 16.41 -14.21 2.51
N ASP A 455 15.21 -13.98 3.03
CA ASP A 455 14.93 -12.94 4.01
C ASP A 455 14.04 -13.52 5.11
N THR A 456 14.52 -13.50 6.35
CA THR A 456 13.84 -14.05 7.52
C THR A 456 13.38 -12.95 8.47
N PHE A 457 12.22 -13.14 9.10
CA PHE A 457 11.56 -12.15 9.94
C PHE A 457 11.11 -12.77 11.25
N VAL A 458 11.36 -12.08 12.35
CA VAL A 458 11.02 -12.55 13.70
C VAL A 458 10.60 -11.36 14.57
N LYS A 459 9.81 -11.63 15.61
CA LYS A 459 9.61 -10.71 16.73
C LYS A 459 10.77 -10.87 17.73
N GLY A 460 11.41 -9.77 18.09
CA GLY A 460 12.39 -9.74 19.20
C GLY A 460 11.71 -9.69 20.57
N THR A 461 12.49 -9.82 21.65
CA THR A 461 11.98 -9.74 23.03
C THR A 461 11.46 -8.35 23.42
N ASP A 462 11.84 -7.32 22.66
CA ASP A 462 11.32 -5.95 22.73
C ASP A 462 10.02 -5.77 21.92
N SER A 463 9.46 -6.87 21.40
CA SER A 463 8.29 -6.89 20.51
C SER A 463 8.49 -6.20 19.16
N GLN A 464 9.73 -5.89 18.77
CA GLN A 464 10.04 -5.25 17.48
C GLN A 464 10.24 -6.29 16.36
N LEU A 465 10.00 -5.90 15.10
CA LEU A 465 10.34 -6.72 13.94
C LEU A 465 11.85 -6.72 13.70
N TYR A 466 12.45 -7.91 13.67
CA TYR A 466 13.83 -8.10 13.27
C TYR A 466 13.91 -8.89 11.97
N HIS A 467 14.91 -8.54 11.17
CA HIS A 467 15.18 -9.12 9.86
C HIS A 467 16.61 -9.63 9.79
N LYS A 468 16.81 -10.78 9.15
CA LYS A 468 18.13 -11.35 8.84
C LYS A 468 18.07 -12.03 7.49
N TRP A 469 19.11 -11.89 6.69
CA TRP A 469 19.02 -12.28 5.28
C TRP A 469 20.29 -12.92 4.72
N TRP A 470 20.11 -13.81 3.75
CA TRP A 470 21.17 -14.43 2.95
C TRP A 470 21.26 -13.74 1.60
N ASP A 471 22.42 -13.16 1.30
CA ASP A 471 22.62 -12.34 0.09
C ASP A 471 23.27 -13.08 -1.08
N GLY A 472 23.38 -14.40 -0.98
CA GLY A 472 24.03 -15.25 -1.97
C GLY A 472 25.42 -15.71 -1.58
N GLY A 473 26.05 -15.10 -0.57
CA GLY A 473 27.37 -15.50 -0.07
C GLY A 473 27.46 -15.63 1.45
N ALA A 474 26.70 -14.83 2.21
CA ALA A 474 26.70 -14.91 3.66
C ALA A 474 25.38 -14.45 4.28
N TRP A 475 25.10 -14.96 5.49
CA TRP A 475 24.08 -14.40 6.36
C TRP A 475 24.52 -13.03 6.87
N ARG A 476 23.69 -12.01 6.68
CA ARG A 476 23.92 -10.66 7.21
C ARG A 476 23.49 -10.56 8.67
N GLY A 477 23.85 -9.44 9.32
CA GLY A 477 23.50 -9.19 10.72
C GLY A 477 21.99 -9.07 10.93
N TRP A 478 21.55 -9.13 12.18
CA TRP A 478 20.17 -8.79 12.52
C TRP A 478 19.95 -7.29 12.34
N GLU A 479 18.91 -6.93 11.61
CA GLU A 479 18.45 -5.56 11.41
C GLU A 479 17.12 -5.37 12.15
N ASN A 480 17.03 -4.34 13.00
CA ASN A 480 15.77 -3.96 13.62
C ASN A 480 14.99 -3.08 12.65
N LEU A 481 13.84 -3.57 12.18
CA LEU A 481 12.96 -2.84 11.28
C LEU A 481 11.95 -1.97 12.03
N GLY A 482 11.83 -2.10 13.35
CA GLY A 482 10.82 -1.45 14.18
C GLY A 482 9.45 -2.11 14.04
N GLY A 483 8.39 -1.41 14.43
CA GLY A 483 7.02 -1.96 14.43
C GLY A 483 6.78 -2.92 15.60
N TYR A 484 5.64 -2.79 16.27
CA TYR A 484 5.33 -3.56 17.47
C TYR A 484 4.41 -4.74 17.15
N LEU A 485 4.95 -5.95 17.22
CA LEU A 485 4.26 -7.19 16.89
C LEU A 485 3.50 -7.74 18.12
N GLY A 486 2.20 -7.98 17.94
CA GLY A 486 1.34 -8.74 18.85
C GLY A 486 1.42 -10.26 18.64
N GLY A 487 2.04 -10.74 17.56
CA GLY A 487 2.13 -12.17 17.24
C GLY A 487 3.22 -12.52 16.23
N ASP A 488 3.16 -13.74 15.68
CA ASP A 488 4.12 -14.24 14.70
C ASP A 488 3.98 -13.48 13.35
N PRO A 489 5.09 -13.10 12.70
CA PRO A 489 5.04 -12.55 11.34
C PRO A 489 4.80 -13.64 10.29
N SER A 490 4.47 -13.20 9.08
CA SER A 490 4.43 -14.01 7.86
C SER A 490 5.02 -13.21 6.71
N ALA A 491 5.70 -13.86 5.76
CA ALA A 491 6.37 -13.17 4.68
C ALA A 491 6.15 -13.89 3.35
N VAL A 492 6.01 -13.12 2.27
CA VAL A 492 5.85 -13.63 0.91
C VAL A 492 6.52 -12.69 -0.09
N SER A 493 6.87 -13.22 -1.26
CA SER A 493 7.32 -12.46 -2.41
C SER A 493 6.45 -12.81 -3.61
N TRP A 494 6.06 -11.79 -4.39
CA TRP A 494 5.32 -11.97 -5.64
C TRP A 494 6.09 -11.51 -6.88
N ASP A 495 7.26 -10.87 -6.72
CA ASP A 495 8.14 -10.47 -7.83
C ASP A 495 9.60 -10.31 -7.37
N ALA A 496 10.51 -10.23 -8.35
CA ALA A 496 11.90 -9.96 -8.11
C ALA A 496 12.10 -8.62 -7.39
N GLY A 497 12.80 -8.67 -6.26
CA GLY A 497 13.07 -7.48 -5.45
C GLY A 497 11.91 -7.04 -4.57
N ARG A 498 10.88 -7.88 -4.39
CA ARG A 498 9.71 -7.56 -3.56
C ARG A 498 9.56 -8.55 -2.40
N ILE A 499 9.41 -8.02 -1.18
CA ILE A 499 8.97 -8.82 -0.02
C ILE A 499 7.84 -8.07 0.65
N ASP A 500 6.80 -8.80 1.05
CA ASP A 500 5.67 -8.31 1.83
C ASP A 500 5.63 -9.09 3.15
N VAL A 501 5.60 -8.37 4.27
CA VAL A 501 5.61 -8.92 5.63
C VAL A 501 4.35 -8.48 6.35
N PHE A 502 3.61 -9.46 6.87
CA PHE A 502 2.35 -9.28 7.57
C PHE A 502 2.49 -9.75 9.01
N TYR A 503 1.85 -9.06 9.95
CA TYR A 503 1.85 -9.46 11.35
C TYR A 503 0.70 -8.82 12.12
N PRO A 504 0.25 -9.42 13.24
CA PRO A 504 -0.60 -8.72 14.19
C PRO A 504 0.18 -7.57 14.84
N GLY A 505 -0.34 -6.34 14.77
CA GLY A 505 0.21 -5.18 15.47
C GLY A 505 -0.28 -5.05 16.91
N GLN A 506 0.05 -3.95 17.59
CA GLN A 506 -0.57 -3.60 18.87
C GLN A 506 -2.09 -3.45 18.72
N GLY A 507 -2.86 -4.13 19.57
CA GLY A 507 -4.32 -4.22 19.43
C GLY A 507 -4.80 -5.27 18.42
N PHE A 508 -3.88 -6.11 17.89
CA PHE A 508 -4.17 -7.21 16.97
C PHE A 508 -4.75 -6.79 15.61
N SER A 509 -4.49 -5.56 15.14
CA SER A 509 -4.77 -5.19 13.75
C SER A 509 -3.76 -5.80 12.78
N LEU A 510 -4.16 -6.09 11.54
CA LEU A 510 -3.24 -6.62 10.52
C LEU A 510 -2.30 -5.50 10.06
N ARG A 511 -1.02 -5.64 10.35
CA ARG A 511 0.03 -4.75 9.85
C ARG A 511 0.68 -5.34 8.62
N HIS A 512 1.10 -4.45 7.73
CA HIS A 512 1.83 -4.80 6.53
C HIS A 512 3.02 -3.86 6.35
N ARG A 513 4.15 -4.43 5.97
CA ARG A 513 5.39 -3.72 5.61
C ARG A 513 6.01 -4.41 4.41
N TRP A 514 6.65 -3.65 3.53
CA TRP A 514 7.27 -4.25 2.35
C TRP A 514 8.64 -3.66 1.98
N TRP A 515 9.39 -4.45 1.22
CA TRP A 515 10.62 -4.08 0.52
C TRP A 515 10.33 -3.95 -0.97
N ASP A 516 10.82 -2.90 -1.64
CA ASP A 516 10.53 -2.65 -3.06
C ASP A 516 11.75 -2.64 -3.99
N GLY A 517 12.84 -3.26 -3.56
CA GLY A 517 14.09 -3.33 -4.32
C GLY A 517 15.08 -2.21 -3.97
N SER A 518 14.60 -1.13 -3.35
CA SER A 518 15.44 0.02 -2.97
C SER A 518 15.50 0.29 -1.48
N GLY A 519 14.49 -0.14 -0.72
CA GLY A 519 14.42 0.08 0.72
C GLY A 519 13.19 -0.57 1.35
N TRP A 520 13.24 -0.74 2.68
CA TRP A 520 12.05 -1.03 3.48
C TRP A 520 11.16 0.20 3.52
N ARG A 521 9.87 0.01 3.23
CA ARG A 521 8.84 1.04 3.35
C ARG A 521 8.23 1.03 4.74
N GLY A 522 7.47 2.09 5.04
CA GLY A 522 6.77 2.23 6.32
C GLY A 522 5.77 1.11 6.56
N GLU A 523 5.25 1.05 7.78
CA GLU A 523 4.18 0.13 8.17
C GLU A 523 2.81 0.75 7.82
N GLU A 524 1.93 -0.05 7.24
CA GLU A 524 0.52 0.28 7.07
C GLU A 524 -0.38 -0.62 7.94
N ASP A 525 -1.47 -0.05 8.45
CA ASP A 525 -2.53 -0.77 9.16
C ASP A 525 -3.63 -1.14 8.16
N LEU A 526 -3.79 -2.44 7.91
CA LEU A 526 -4.80 -2.99 7.02
C LEU A 526 -6.12 -3.32 7.74
N GLY A 527 -6.22 -2.95 9.02
CA GLY A 527 -7.40 -3.11 9.86
C GLY A 527 -7.66 -4.57 10.27
N GLY A 528 -8.89 -4.82 10.72
CA GLY A 528 -9.30 -6.12 11.27
C GLY A 528 -8.84 -6.36 12.70
N GLN A 529 -9.33 -7.44 13.31
CA GLN A 529 -8.92 -7.91 14.62
C GLN A 529 -8.57 -9.39 14.51
N LEU A 530 -7.27 -9.70 14.51
CA LEU A 530 -6.75 -11.04 14.33
C LEU A 530 -6.86 -11.82 15.65
N ALA A 531 -7.39 -13.05 15.59
CA ALA A 531 -7.38 -13.97 16.74
C ALA A 531 -6.13 -14.89 16.75
N SER A 532 -5.35 -14.90 15.67
CA SER A 532 -4.12 -15.69 15.51
C SER A 532 -3.09 -14.96 14.64
N GLY A 533 -1.92 -15.58 14.43
CA GLY A 533 -0.95 -15.14 13.41
C GLY A 533 -1.49 -15.34 11.99
N THR A 534 -0.77 -14.82 10.99
CA THR A 534 -1.19 -14.91 9.58
C THR A 534 -0.55 -16.08 8.83
N GLY A 535 -1.16 -16.46 7.71
CA GLY A 535 -0.53 -17.23 6.63
C GLY A 535 -0.58 -16.41 5.34
N VAL A 536 0.44 -16.48 4.48
CA VAL A 536 0.49 -15.66 3.26
C VAL A 536 0.94 -16.47 2.05
N SER A 537 0.41 -16.13 0.88
CA SER A 537 0.74 -16.76 -0.40
C SER A 537 0.69 -15.75 -1.53
N SER A 538 1.41 -16.05 -2.61
CA SER A 538 1.29 -15.40 -3.91
C SER A 538 1.38 -16.46 -4.99
N TRP A 539 0.53 -16.34 -6.01
CA TRP A 539 0.52 -17.24 -7.16
C TRP A 539 0.70 -16.50 -8.50
N ALA A 540 0.87 -15.17 -8.47
CA ALA A 540 1.12 -14.34 -9.64
C ALA A 540 1.78 -13.00 -9.24
N PRO A 541 2.42 -12.29 -10.19
CA PRO A 541 2.85 -10.92 -9.96
C PRO A 541 1.69 -10.03 -9.50
N GLN A 542 1.94 -9.20 -8.49
CA GLN A 542 0.97 -8.31 -7.85
C GLN A 542 -0.22 -9.03 -7.21
N ARG A 543 -0.06 -10.30 -6.85
CA ARG A 543 -1.06 -11.09 -6.16
C ARG A 543 -0.61 -11.41 -4.75
N LEU A 544 -1.43 -11.06 -3.76
CA LEU A 544 -1.18 -11.37 -2.35
C LEU A 544 -2.43 -11.98 -1.74
N ASP A 545 -2.28 -13.12 -1.10
CA ASP A 545 -3.33 -13.83 -0.39
C ASP A 545 -2.92 -13.94 1.08
N VAL A 546 -3.68 -13.35 1.99
CA VAL A 546 -3.46 -13.36 3.45
C VAL A 546 -4.56 -14.18 4.12
N PHE A 547 -4.18 -15.05 5.04
CA PHE A 547 -5.06 -15.95 5.77
C PHE A 547 -4.91 -15.72 7.28
N ALA A 548 -5.98 -15.80 8.05
CA ALA A 548 -5.98 -15.66 9.50
C ALA A 548 -7.12 -16.47 10.14
N GLU A 549 -7.03 -16.76 11.44
CA GLU A 549 -8.16 -17.31 12.20
C GLU A 549 -9.02 -16.17 12.76
N GLY A 550 -10.35 -16.29 12.65
CA GLY A 550 -11.29 -15.37 13.28
C GLY A 550 -11.65 -15.76 14.71
N MET A 551 -12.38 -14.90 15.44
CA MET A 551 -12.78 -15.16 16.83
C MET A 551 -13.75 -16.34 17.01
N ASP A 552 -14.32 -16.83 15.91
CA ASP A 552 -15.16 -18.03 15.81
C ASP A 552 -14.37 -19.30 15.47
N SER A 553 -13.03 -19.22 15.45
CA SER A 553 -12.12 -20.27 15.01
C SER A 553 -12.27 -20.71 13.55
N ALA A 554 -12.90 -19.90 12.69
CA ALA A 554 -12.92 -20.13 11.25
C ALA A 554 -11.67 -19.56 10.56
N LEU A 555 -11.33 -20.10 9.38
CA LEU A 555 -10.28 -19.57 8.51
C LEU A 555 -10.84 -18.43 7.65
N TYR A 556 -10.20 -17.28 7.76
CA TYR A 556 -10.46 -16.08 7.01
C TYR A 556 -9.33 -15.92 5.97
N HIS A 557 -9.65 -15.97 4.66
CA HIS A 557 -8.82 -15.51 3.52
C HIS A 557 -9.14 -14.11 2.90
N LYS A 558 -8.18 -13.18 2.91
CA LYS A 558 -8.22 -11.84 2.30
C LYS A 558 -7.18 -11.82 1.16
N TRP A 559 -7.56 -11.60 -0.11
CA TRP A 559 -6.61 -11.43 -1.23
C TRP A 559 -6.66 -10.16 -2.12
N TYR A 560 -5.50 -9.64 -2.51
CA TYR A 560 -5.36 -8.54 -3.46
C TYR A 560 -5.48 -9.11 -4.89
N ALA A 561 -6.55 -8.79 -5.63
CA ALA A 561 -6.83 -9.24 -7.02
C ALA A 561 -6.71 -8.10 -8.04
#